data_AF-A0A134B9Q1-F1
#
_entry.id   AF-A0A134B9Q1-F1
#
_cell.length_a   1.000
_cell.length_b   1.000
_cell.length_c   1.000
_cell.angle_alpha   90.00
_cell.angle_beta   90.00
_cell.angle_gamma   90.00
#
_symmetry.space_group_name_H-M   'P 1'
#
loop_
_entity.id
_entity.type
_entity.pdbx_description
1 polymer ?
#
loop_
_entity_poly.entity_id
_entity_poly.type
_entity_poly.pdbx_seq_one_letter_code
_entity_poly.pdbx_strand_id
1 'polypeptide(L)'
;MKVWTFGYNFLSVWLQFLYFWLQLKKTSMKTIFRTAFYLRSNYVNKEGKTPVMLRIYLNNERLSLGSTGIAVDQSLWDKENEKLKGRTTDVLSTNLELDNIRNGLQSIYQKLEDNPDVCLREFGIKKALKKLAISLIICTFIGDNQQVTTKLKR
;
A
#
# COMPACT_ATOMS: atom_id res chain seq x y z
N MET A 1 -35.16 -54.33 -28.20
CA MET A 1 -35.05 -53.10 -27.36
C MET A 1 -33.69 -53.15 -26.67
N LYS A 2 -32.69 -52.37 -27.12
CA LYS A 2 -31.36 -52.33 -26.50
C LYS A 2 -31.39 -51.28 -25.38
N VAL A 3 -31.34 -51.76 -24.14
CA VAL A 3 -31.25 -50.90 -22.94
C VAL A 3 -29.83 -50.34 -22.90
N TRP A 4 -29.70 -49.02 -22.98
CA TRP A 4 -28.44 -48.30 -22.78
C TRP A 4 -28.14 -48.24 -21.28
N THR A 5 -27.05 -48.85 -20.82
CA THR A 5 -26.52 -48.62 -19.48
C THR A 5 -25.59 -47.41 -19.54
N PHE A 6 -26.09 -46.24 -19.15
CA PHE A 6 -25.25 -45.05 -18.96
C PHE A 6 -24.47 -45.20 -17.64
N GLY A 7 -23.27 -45.79 -17.72
CA GLY A 7 -22.36 -45.90 -16.59
C GLY A 7 -21.71 -44.55 -16.28
N TYR A 8 -22.32 -43.76 -15.39
CA TYR A 8 -21.65 -42.59 -14.81
C TYR A 8 -20.73 -43.06 -13.67
N ASN A 9 -19.41 -42.93 -13.88
CA ASN A 9 -18.43 -43.23 -12.83
C ASN A 9 -18.57 -42.22 -11.68
N PHE A 10 -19.01 -42.68 -10.50
CA PHE A 10 -19.14 -41.83 -9.31
C PHE A 10 -17.83 -41.09 -8.97
N LEU A 11 -16.68 -41.72 -9.23
CA LEU A 11 -15.37 -41.11 -9.10
C LEU A 11 -15.18 -39.89 -10.01
N SER A 12 -15.69 -39.92 -11.25
CA SER A 12 -15.52 -38.81 -12.19
C SER A 12 -16.34 -37.60 -11.75
N VAL A 13 -17.55 -37.82 -11.22
CA VAL A 13 -18.39 -36.75 -10.66
C VAL A 13 -17.72 -36.12 -9.43
N TRP A 14 -17.10 -36.94 -8.57
CA TRP A 14 -16.39 -36.47 -7.38
C TRP A 14 -15.11 -35.70 -7.74
N LEU A 15 -14.35 -36.16 -8.74
CA LEU A 15 -13.20 -35.43 -9.29
C LEU A 15 -13.63 -34.12 -9.97
N GLN A 16 -14.77 -34.10 -10.68
CA GLN A 16 -15.33 -32.88 -11.25
C GLN A 16 -15.72 -31.88 -10.16
N PHE A 17 -16.35 -32.35 -9.08
CA PHE A 17 -16.71 -31.53 -7.92
C PHE A 17 -15.47 -31.03 -7.18
N LEU A 18 -14.45 -31.87 -6.98
CA LEU A 18 -13.19 -31.48 -6.35
C LEU A 18 -12.44 -30.45 -7.20
N TYR A 19 -12.42 -30.63 -8.53
CA TYR A 19 -11.84 -29.67 -9.46
C TYR A 19 -12.61 -28.35 -9.46
N PHE A 20 -13.94 -28.39 -9.47
CA PHE A 20 -14.80 -27.21 -9.34
C PHE A 20 -14.62 -26.51 -7.99
N TRP A 21 -14.46 -27.28 -6.90
CA TRP A 21 -14.15 -26.77 -5.57
C TRP A 21 -12.74 -26.19 -5.47
N LEU A 22 -11.78 -26.73 -6.22
CA LEU A 22 -10.45 -26.14 -6.40
C LEU A 22 -10.52 -24.82 -7.19
N GLN A 23 -11.38 -24.74 -8.21
CA GLN A 23 -11.60 -23.52 -9.01
C GLN A 23 -12.27 -22.41 -8.18
N LEU A 24 -13.17 -22.76 -7.24
CA LEU A 24 -13.79 -21.81 -6.31
C LEU A 24 -12.80 -21.17 -5.32
N LYS A 25 -11.62 -21.75 -5.11
CA LYS A 25 -10.57 -21.16 -4.25
C LYS A 25 -9.69 -20.12 -4.95
N LYS A 26 -9.81 -19.96 -6.27
CA LYS A 26 -8.92 -19.08 -7.06
C LYS A 26 -9.67 -17.92 -7.71
N THR A 27 -10.53 -17.26 -6.96
CA THR A 27 -10.98 -15.90 -7.32
C THR A 27 -10.12 -14.91 -6.54
N SER A 28 -8.99 -14.49 -7.09
CA SER A 28 -8.31 -13.28 -6.61
C SER A 28 -9.25 -12.11 -6.89
N MET A 29 -10.01 -11.71 -5.88
CA MET A 29 -10.79 -10.49 -5.91
C MET A 29 -9.80 -9.36 -6.19
N LYS A 30 -9.85 -8.76 -7.38
CA LYS A 30 -9.05 -7.56 -7.72
C LYS A 30 -9.37 -6.51 -6.68
N THR A 31 -8.44 -6.29 -5.75
CA THR A 31 -8.67 -5.34 -4.68
C THR A 31 -8.29 -3.94 -5.17
N ILE A 32 -9.14 -2.95 -4.92
CA ILE A 32 -8.85 -1.58 -5.37
C ILE A 32 -7.91 -0.95 -4.34
N PHE A 33 -6.65 -0.76 -4.71
CA PHE A 33 -5.63 -0.13 -3.89
C PHE A 33 -5.41 1.34 -4.30
N ARG A 34 -5.52 2.26 -3.34
CA ARG A 34 -5.17 3.68 -3.55
C ARG A 34 -4.44 4.25 -2.34
N THR A 35 -3.34 4.94 -2.60
CA THR A 35 -2.60 5.71 -1.59
C THR A 35 -2.95 7.19 -1.65
N ALA A 36 -3.23 7.80 -0.51
CA ALA A 36 -3.54 9.22 -0.40
C ALA A 36 -2.73 9.92 0.71
N PHE A 37 -2.28 11.14 0.42
CA PHE A 37 -1.56 11.99 1.38
C PHE A 37 -2.42 13.17 1.84
N TYR A 38 -2.30 13.54 3.12
CA TYR A 38 -3.03 14.67 3.68
C TYR A 38 -2.24 15.34 4.80
N LEU A 39 -2.45 16.63 5.03
CA LEU A 39 -1.82 17.34 6.13
C LEU A 39 -2.60 17.17 7.43
N ARG A 40 -1.87 17.05 8.56
CA ARG A 40 -2.46 17.14 9.89
C ARG A 40 -2.61 18.60 10.31
N SER A 41 -3.70 19.24 9.91
CA SER A 41 -3.93 20.69 10.10
C SER A 41 -3.91 21.19 11.55
N ASN A 42 -4.12 20.32 12.55
CA ASN A 42 -4.11 20.70 13.98
C ASN A 42 -2.73 20.54 14.64
N TYR A 43 -1.66 20.36 13.87
CA TYR A 43 -0.31 20.25 14.42
C TYR A 43 0.67 20.98 13.53
N VAL A 44 1.26 22.03 14.10
CA VAL A 44 2.33 22.79 13.47
C VAL A 44 3.57 22.61 14.33
N ASN A 45 4.67 22.21 13.71
CA ASN A 45 5.95 22.06 14.41
C ASN A 45 6.51 23.44 14.79
N LYS A 46 7.54 23.48 15.65
CA LYS A 46 8.21 24.73 16.07
C LYS A 46 8.72 25.57 14.88
N GLU A 47 8.98 24.93 13.74
CA GLU A 47 9.42 25.55 12.48
C GLU A 47 8.26 26.08 11.60
N GLY A 48 7.01 26.02 12.05
CA GLY A 48 5.85 26.43 11.23
C GLY A 48 5.40 25.40 10.19
N LYS A 49 6.02 24.21 10.14
CA LYS A 49 5.70 23.16 9.17
C LYS A 49 4.67 22.17 9.70
N THR A 50 3.85 21.63 8.81
CA THR A 50 2.81 20.65 9.11
C THR A 50 3.21 19.26 8.59
N PRO A 51 3.09 18.18 9.39
CA PRO A 51 3.45 16.84 8.94
C PRO A 51 2.48 16.29 7.90
N VAL A 52 3.03 15.60 6.91
CA VAL A 52 2.28 14.86 5.90
C VAL A 52 1.89 13.50 6.46
N MET A 53 0.62 13.18 6.37
CA MET A 53 0.01 11.94 6.83
C MET A 53 -0.34 11.06 5.64
N LEU A 54 -0.27 9.75 5.86
CA LEU A 54 -0.50 8.73 4.85
C LEU A 54 -1.72 7.88 5.20
N ARG A 55 -2.59 7.68 4.21
CA ARG A 55 -3.72 6.75 4.26
C ARG A 55 -3.76 5.87 3.01
N ILE A 56 -4.21 4.64 3.17
CA ILE A 56 -4.44 3.69 2.10
C ILE A 56 -5.93 3.35 2.05
N TYR A 57 -6.43 3.13 0.85
CA TYR A 57 -7.74 2.56 0.56
C TYR A 57 -7.57 1.16 0.01
N LEU A 58 -8.28 0.21 0.60
CA LEU A 58 -8.41 -1.17 0.12
C LEU A 58 -9.89 -1.48 0.04
N ASN A 59 -10.44 -1.68 -1.16
CA ASN A 59 -11.87 -1.99 -1.36
C ASN A 59 -12.80 -1.02 -0.62
N ASN A 60 -12.51 0.28 -0.71
CA ASN A 60 -13.21 1.37 -0.01
C ASN A 60 -13.03 1.43 1.51
N GLU A 61 -12.29 0.50 2.12
CA GLU A 61 -11.90 0.61 3.52
C GLU A 61 -10.68 1.51 3.68
N ARG A 62 -10.77 2.46 4.62
CA ARG A 62 -9.71 3.40 4.93
C ARG A 62 -8.77 2.84 5.99
N LEU A 63 -7.49 2.76 5.66
CA LEU A 63 -6.41 2.40 6.56
C LEU A 63 -5.48 3.61 6.79
N SER A 64 -5.47 4.16 8.00
CA SER A 64 -4.49 5.20 8.37
C SER A 64 -3.16 4.55 8.76
N LEU A 65 -2.07 4.95 8.07
CA LEU A 65 -0.72 4.47 8.35
C LEU A 65 0.05 5.37 9.32
N GLY A 66 -0.28 6.66 9.37
CA GLY A 66 0.35 7.62 10.27
C GLY A 66 1.13 8.71 9.52
N SER A 67 2.14 9.28 10.18
CA SER A 67 3.01 10.30 9.61
C SER A 67 4.05 9.67 8.68
N THR A 68 4.36 10.32 7.56
CA THR A 68 5.46 9.90 6.67
C THR A 68 6.83 10.37 7.16
N GLY A 69 6.89 11.16 8.23
CA GLY A 69 8.13 11.80 8.70
C GLY A 69 8.47 13.11 7.98
N ILE A 70 7.78 13.42 6.89
CA ILE A 70 7.97 14.64 6.09
C ILE A 70 7.09 15.76 6.66
N ALA A 71 7.68 16.93 6.88
CA ALA A 71 6.96 18.14 7.30
C ALA A 71 7.08 19.22 6.23
N VAL A 72 5.95 19.82 5.86
CA VAL A 72 5.86 20.76 4.74
C VAL A 72 5.10 22.03 5.13
N ASP A 73 5.30 23.09 4.35
CA ASP A 73 4.52 24.32 4.52
C ASP A 73 3.08 24.08 4.03
N GLN A 74 2.11 24.42 4.89
CA GLN A 74 0.69 24.26 4.58
C GLN A 74 0.24 25.17 3.44
N SER A 75 0.88 26.33 3.26
CA SER A 75 0.55 27.28 2.19
C SER A 75 0.89 26.75 0.80
N LEU A 76 1.95 25.95 0.71
CA LEU A 76 2.43 25.34 -0.53
C LEU A 76 1.72 24.03 -0.86
N TRP A 77 0.93 23.47 0.05
CA TRP A 77 0.30 22.17 -0.16
C TRP A 77 -0.91 22.23 -1.10
N ASP A 78 -0.89 21.41 -2.15
CA ASP A 78 -2.03 21.12 -2.99
C ASP A 78 -2.83 19.94 -2.45
N LYS A 79 -4.06 20.22 -1.98
CA LYS A 79 -4.96 19.18 -1.46
C LYS A 79 -5.52 18.27 -2.56
N GLU A 80 -5.63 18.75 -3.80
CA GLU A 80 -6.20 17.98 -4.91
C GLU A 80 -5.18 17.01 -5.48
N ASN A 81 -3.96 17.52 -5.72
CA ASN A 81 -2.85 16.74 -6.25
C ASN A 81 -2.06 15.98 -5.18
N GLU A 82 -2.32 16.26 -3.90
CA GLU A 82 -1.62 15.68 -2.75
C GLU A 82 -0.09 15.87 -2.83
N LYS A 83 0.33 17.06 -3.29
CA LYS A 83 1.72 17.43 -3.58
C LYS A 83 1.98 18.89 -3.21
N LEU A 84 3.25 19.27 -3.12
CA LEU A 84 3.64 20.66 -2.96
C LEU A 84 3.62 21.42 -4.29
N LYS A 85 3.12 22.65 -4.25
CA LYS A 85 3.13 23.63 -5.34
C LYS A 85 4.45 24.38 -5.33
N GLY A 86 5.04 24.54 -6.50
CA GLY A 86 6.29 25.28 -6.68
C GLY A 86 7.31 24.52 -7.54
N ARG A 87 8.38 25.22 -7.91
CA ARG A 87 9.49 24.67 -8.73
C ARG A 87 10.84 24.71 -8.00
N THR A 88 10.84 25.06 -6.73
CA THR A 88 12.05 25.07 -5.90
C THR A 88 12.59 23.65 -5.76
N THR A 89 13.91 23.52 -5.67
CA THR A 89 14.61 22.23 -5.49
C THR A 89 14.04 21.43 -4.32
N ASP A 90 13.75 22.09 -3.21
CA ASP A 90 13.23 21.46 -2.00
C ASP A 90 11.83 20.89 -2.23
N VAL A 91 10.95 21.65 -2.90
CA VAL A 91 9.59 21.24 -3.27
C VAL A 91 9.63 20.02 -4.19
N LEU A 92 10.52 20.02 -5.18
CA LEU A 92 10.68 18.90 -6.11
C LEU A 92 11.23 17.66 -5.42
N SER A 93 12.22 17.82 -4.53
CA SER A 93 12.79 16.72 -3.73
C SER A 93 11.73 16.07 -2.83
N THR A 94 10.96 16.88 -2.10
CA THR A 94 9.90 16.35 -1.24
C THR A 94 8.79 15.66 -2.05
N ASN A 95 8.41 16.21 -3.20
CA ASN A 95 7.43 15.57 -4.08
C ASN A 95 7.96 14.21 -4.60
N LEU A 96 9.25 14.13 -4.93
CA LEU A 96 9.89 12.88 -5.33
C LEU A 96 9.89 11.84 -4.21
N GLU A 97 10.16 12.25 -2.96
CA GLU A 97 10.06 11.37 -1.79
C GLU A 97 8.65 10.82 -1.59
N LEU A 98 7.62 11.66 -1.72
CA LEU A 98 6.22 11.23 -1.64
C LEU A 98 5.86 10.23 -2.75
N ASP A 99 6.34 10.46 -3.97
CA ASP A 99 6.17 9.54 -5.09
C ASP A 99 6.90 8.20 -4.86
N ASN A 100 8.10 8.24 -4.29
CA ASN A 100 8.85 7.03 -3.91
C ASN A 100 8.10 6.21 -2.86
N ILE A 101 7.52 6.85 -1.84
CA ILE A 101 6.68 6.18 -0.84
C ILE A 101 5.46 5.54 -1.50
N ARG A 102 4.76 6.29 -2.38
CA ARG A 102 3.59 5.79 -3.12
C ARG A 102 3.94 4.56 -3.97
N ASN A 103 5.04 4.63 -4.73
CA ASN A 103 5.51 3.53 -5.57
C ASN A 103 5.98 2.33 -4.74
N GLY A 104 6.66 2.58 -3.62
CA GLY A 104 7.07 1.53 -2.68
C GLY A 104 5.88 0.75 -2.16
N LEU A 105 4.83 1.44 -1.68
CA LEU A 105 3.60 0.81 -1.20
C LEU A 105 2.86 0.05 -2.31
N GLN A 106 2.79 0.61 -3.51
CA GLN A 106 2.20 -0.06 -4.67
C GLN A 106 2.93 -1.37 -5.00
N SER A 107 4.27 -1.35 -4.98
CA SER A 107 5.09 -2.53 -5.27
C SER A 107 4.94 -3.62 -4.19
N ILE A 108 4.83 -3.21 -2.92
CA ILE A 108 4.58 -4.13 -1.81
C ILE A 108 3.21 -4.78 -1.99
N TYR A 109 2.19 -3.98 -2.32
CA TYR A 109 0.85 -4.47 -2.54
C TYR A 109 0.78 -5.47 -3.71
N GLN A 110 1.43 -5.16 -4.85
CA GLN A 110 1.52 -6.08 -5.98
C GLN A 110 2.19 -7.41 -5.60
N LYS A 111 3.31 -7.37 -4.87
CA LYS A 111 3.98 -8.59 -4.38
C LYS A 111 3.10 -9.42 -3.44
N LEU A 112 2.23 -8.77 -2.65
CA LEU A 112 1.27 -9.45 -1.78
C LEU A 112 0.12 -10.07 -2.59
N GLU A 113 -0.30 -9.42 -3.67
CA GLU A 113 -1.33 -9.93 -4.59
C GLU A 113 -0.82 -11.12 -5.42
N ASP A 114 0.44 -11.08 -5.86
CA ASP A 114 1.08 -12.14 -6.66
C ASP A 114 1.38 -13.41 -5.85
N ASN A 115 1.43 -13.33 -4.52
CA ASN A 115 1.69 -14.48 -3.64
C ASN A 115 0.38 -15.19 -3.24
N PRO A 116 0.07 -16.37 -3.81
CA PRO A 116 -1.17 -17.09 -3.53
C PRO A 116 -1.28 -17.56 -2.07
N ASP A 117 -0.15 -17.72 -1.37
CA ASP A 117 -0.10 -18.14 0.04
C ASP A 117 -0.52 -17.03 1.01
N VAL A 118 -0.46 -15.75 0.58
CA VAL A 118 -0.84 -14.57 1.38
C VAL A 118 -2.30 -14.16 1.11
N CYS A 119 -3.08 -15.00 0.42
CA CYS A 119 -4.52 -14.84 0.18
C CYS A 119 -5.38 -14.89 1.48
N LEU A 120 -4.75 -14.77 2.64
CA LEU A 120 -5.38 -14.90 3.94
C LEU A 120 -6.00 -13.58 4.39
N ARG A 121 -7.19 -13.30 3.82
CA ARG A 121 -8.18 -12.31 4.29
C ARG A 121 -7.69 -10.86 4.24
N GLU A 122 -8.56 -9.94 3.87
CA GLU A 122 -8.22 -8.49 3.82
C GLU A 122 -7.57 -7.98 5.12
N PHE A 123 -7.91 -8.58 6.26
CA PHE A 123 -7.30 -8.30 7.56
C PHE A 123 -5.80 -8.60 7.64
N GLY A 124 -5.35 -9.71 7.03
CA GLY A 124 -3.92 -10.08 7.00
C GLY A 124 -3.11 -9.10 6.16
N ILE A 125 -3.64 -8.72 4.99
CA ILE A 125 -3.03 -7.73 4.09
C ILE A 125 -2.92 -6.37 4.77
N LYS A 126 -3.98 -5.90 5.46
CA LYS A 126 -3.97 -4.63 6.22
C LYS A 126 -2.89 -4.62 7.30
N LYS A 127 -2.74 -5.73 8.04
CA LYS A 127 -1.72 -5.87 9.08
C LYS A 127 -0.31 -5.87 8.50
N ALA A 128 -0.10 -6.59 7.39
CA ALA A 128 1.17 -6.64 6.68
C ALA A 128 1.55 -5.27 6.12
N LEU A 129 0.63 -4.59 5.43
CA LEU A 129 0.84 -3.24 4.89
C LEU A 129 1.15 -2.22 5.97
N LYS A 130 0.45 -2.26 7.12
CA LYS A 130 0.81 -1.41 8.27
C LYS A 130 2.24 -1.65 8.71
N LYS A 131 2.63 -2.92 8.91
CA LYS A 131 3.98 -3.27 9.36
C LYS A 131 5.06 -2.84 8.36
N LEU A 132 4.84 -3.11 7.07
CA LEU A 132 5.79 -2.79 6.01
C LEU A 132 5.87 -1.29 5.73
N ALA A 133 4.74 -0.56 5.79
CA ALA A 133 4.73 0.88 5.65
C ALA A 133 5.50 1.57 6.78
N ILE A 134 5.30 1.11 8.03
CA ILE A 134 6.07 1.62 9.17
C ILE A 134 7.57 1.35 8.96
N SER A 135 7.94 0.14 8.51
CA SER A 135 9.32 -0.19 8.18
C SER A 135 9.90 0.72 7.09
N LEU A 136 9.14 0.99 6.03
CA LEU A 136 9.56 1.86 4.93
C LEU A 136 9.80 3.30 5.42
N ILE A 137 8.86 3.84 6.21
CA ILE A 137 8.95 5.19 6.77
C ILE A 137 10.12 5.32 7.74
N ILE A 138 10.38 4.29 8.56
CA ILE A 138 11.55 4.27 9.45
C ILE A 138 12.84 4.25 8.63
N CYS A 139 12.91 3.44 7.57
CA CYS A 139 14.09 3.39 6.70
C CYS A 139 14.36 4.72 5.98
N THR A 140 13.32 5.41 5.48
CA THR A 140 13.50 6.75 4.88
C THR A 140 13.98 7.74 5.93
N PHE A 141 13.36 7.74 7.11
CA PHE A 141 13.73 8.66 8.19
C PHE A 141 15.15 8.43 8.75
N ILE A 142 15.64 7.19 8.77
CA ILE A 142 17.01 6.86 9.20
C ILE A 142 18.02 7.18 8.08
N GLY A 143 17.66 6.95 6.81
CA GLY A 143 18.50 7.28 5.65
C GLY A 143 18.84 8.78 5.58
N ASP A 144 17.87 9.64 5.90
CA ASP A 144 18.07 11.09 5.93
C ASP A 144 18.96 11.55 7.09
N ASN A 145 18.90 10.86 8.24
CA ASN A 145 19.76 11.16 9.38
C ASN A 145 21.24 10.76 9.17
N GLN A 146 21.52 9.73 8.35
CA GLN A 146 22.92 9.39 8.02
C GLN A 146 23.59 10.43 7.12
N GLN A 147 22.84 11.13 6.26
CA GLN A 147 23.39 12.20 5.40
C GLN A 147 23.68 13.50 6.17
N VAL A 148 22.91 13.80 7.22
CA VAL A 148 23.15 14.97 8.09
C VAL A 148 24.41 14.79 8.94
N THR A 149 24.64 13.59 9.47
CA THR A 149 25.82 13.32 10.32
C THR A 149 27.14 13.26 9.54
N THR A 150 27.10 12.99 8.22
CA THR A 150 28.29 12.98 7.36
C THR A 150 28.70 14.37 6.87
N LYS A 151 27.78 15.35 6.85
CA LYS A 151 28.11 16.76 6.56
C LYS A 151 28.68 17.53 7.76
N LEU A 152 28.41 17.09 8.99
CA LEU A 152 28.94 17.72 10.22
C LEU A 152 30.34 17.20 10.62
N LYS A 153 30.89 16.25 9.86
CA LYS A 153 32.23 15.65 10.11
C LYS A 153 33.28 16.02 9.06
N ARG A 154 32.99 16.98 8.17
CA ARG A 154 33.97 17.59 7.26
C ARG A 154 34.19 19.05 7.64
#